data_AF-A0A914GA41-F1
#
_entry.id   AF-A0A914GA41-F1
#
_cell.length_a   1.000
_cell.length_b   1.000
_cell.length_c   1.000
_cell.angle_alpha   90.00
_cell.angle_beta   90.00
_cell.angle_gamma   90.00
#
_symmetry.space_group_name_H-M   'P 1'
#
loop_
_entity.id
_entity.type
_entity.pdbx_description
1 polymer ?
#
loop_
_entity_poly.entity_id
_entity_poly.type
_entity_poly.pdbx_seq_one_letter_code
_entity_poly.pdbx_strand_id
1 'polypeptide(L)'
;MTDAAKRASAHYITAVVPYFGFARQDRKDKPRVAIGAKMIANLLTAAGIHRIMTMDLHAAQIQGFFDIPVDHLDGSIIFVPYIKSLKLPNLTIASPDMGGSYRARTFAKFFNAEVIICDKRRKRANEIESMSIIGDVTGQDVVLIDDICDTAGTLSK
;
A
#
# COMPACT_ATOMS: atom_id res chain seq x y z
N MET A 1 11.08 22.87 5.06
CA MET A 1 10.05 23.18 6.07
C MET A 1 10.46 22.67 7.45
N THR A 2 10.71 21.37 7.64
CA THR A 2 11.12 20.80 8.94
C THR A 2 12.34 21.47 9.56
N ASP A 3 13.45 21.57 8.84
CA ASP A 3 14.69 22.19 9.36
C ASP A 3 14.46 23.65 9.78
N ALA A 4 13.71 24.42 8.96
CA ALA A 4 13.35 25.79 9.28
C ALA A 4 12.49 25.87 10.56
N ALA A 5 11.49 24.99 10.74
CA ALA A 5 10.69 24.92 11.95
C ALA A 5 11.54 24.58 13.18
N LYS A 6 12.48 23.64 13.04
CA LYS A 6 13.42 23.28 14.11
C LYS A 6 14.33 24.46 14.49
N ARG A 7 14.84 25.20 13.51
CA ARG A 7 15.65 26.43 13.74
C ARG A 7 14.83 27.56 14.33
N ALA A 8 13.55 27.64 14.02
CA ALA A 8 12.58 28.53 14.65
C ALA A 8 12.08 28.01 16.01
N SER A 9 12.83 27.09 16.64
CA SER A 9 12.59 26.58 17.99
C SER A 9 11.26 25.82 18.18
N ALA A 10 10.74 25.19 17.13
CA ALA A 10 9.59 24.29 17.27
C ALA A 10 9.92 23.14 18.24
N HIS A 11 9.12 23.00 19.30
CA HIS A 11 9.30 21.96 20.32
C HIS A 11 9.07 20.53 19.78
N TYR A 12 8.12 20.36 18.86
CA TYR A 12 7.75 19.07 18.30
C TYR A 12 7.31 19.21 16.85
N ILE A 13 7.74 18.31 15.97
CA ILE A 13 7.44 18.35 14.54
C ILE A 13 6.97 16.98 14.09
N THR A 14 5.70 16.88 13.71
CA THR A 14 5.15 15.69 13.04
C THR A 14 5.15 15.92 11.53
N ALA A 15 5.77 15.03 10.77
CA ALA A 15 5.59 14.99 9.33
C ALA A 15 4.31 14.23 8.99
N VAL A 16 3.30 14.92 8.45
CA VAL A 16 2.11 14.27 7.91
C VAL A 16 2.34 14.05 6.41
N VAL A 17 2.51 12.79 6.02
CA VAL A 17 2.85 12.38 4.66
C VAL A 17 1.81 11.34 4.21
N PRO A 18 0.65 11.75 3.68
CA PRO A 18 -0.44 10.82 3.35
C PRO A 18 -0.01 9.70 2.40
N TYR A 19 0.79 10.04 1.39
CA TYR A 19 1.41 9.08 0.47
C TYR A 19 2.94 9.13 0.62
N PHE A 20 3.52 8.06 1.18
CA PHE A 20 4.96 7.97 1.35
C PHE A 20 5.65 7.59 0.03
N GLY A 21 6.19 8.60 -0.66
CA GLY A 21 7.02 8.40 -1.84
C GLY A 21 8.20 7.45 -1.58
N PHE A 22 8.69 6.80 -2.63
CA PHE A 22 9.75 5.78 -2.57
C PHE A 22 9.39 4.49 -1.79
N ALA A 23 8.17 4.34 -1.25
CA ALA A 23 7.76 3.14 -0.51
C ALA A 23 7.94 1.83 -1.28
N ARG A 24 7.91 1.86 -2.63
CA ARG A 24 8.18 0.68 -3.49
C ARG A 24 9.66 0.28 -3.57
N GLN A 25 10.58 1.12 -3.09
CA GLN A 25 12.02 0.84 -3.02
C GLN A 25 12.42 0.49 -1.58
N ASP A 26 11.77 -0.54 -1.02
CA ASP A 26 11.88 -1.00 0.37
C ASP A 26 12.95 -2.09 0.56
N ARG A 27 13.51 -2.64 -0.51
CA ARG A 27 14.51 -3.71 -0.45
C ARG A 27 15.52 -3.63 -1.58
N LYS A 28 16.63 -4.35 -1.42
CA LYS A 28 17.56 -4.65 -2.51
C LYS A 28 17.10 -5.91 -3.22
N ASP A 29 16.26 -5.74 -4.23
CA ASP A 29 15.82 -6.83 -5.11
C ASP A 29 16.93 -7.28 -6.08
N LYS A 30 17.93 -6.43 -6.33
CA LYS A 30 19.08 -6.69 -7.19
C LYS A 30 20.39 -6.21 -6.56
N PRO A 31 21.56 -6.74 -6.98
CA PRO A 31 22.85 -6.20 -6.57
C PRO A 31 22.99 -4.71 -6.96
N ARG A 32 23.56 -3.91 -6.05
CA ARG A 32 23.91 -2.48 -6.26
C ARG A 32 22.72 -1.54 -6.52
N VAL A 33 21.53 -1.86 -6.04
CA VAL A 33 20.39 -0.91 -5.96
C VAL A 33 20.32 -0.25 -4.58
N ALA A 34 19.71 0.93 -4.52
CA ALA A 34 19.44 1.66 -3.28
C ALA A 34 18.14 1.18 -2.62
N ILE A 35 18.05 1.34 -1.29
CA ILE A 35 16.79 1.24 -0.55
C ILE A 35 16.26 2.67 -0.37
N GLY A 36 15.55 3.16 -1.39
CA GLY A 36 15.06 4.53 -1.45
C GLY A 36 14.19 4.91 -0.26
N ALA A 37 13.30 4.03 0.19
CA ALA A 37 12.45 4.29 1.35
C ALA A 37 13.25 4.55 2.63
N LYS A 38 14.31 3.76 2.89
CA LYS A 38 15.20 3.97 4.06
C LYS A 38 16.01 5.25 3.94
N MET A 39 16.47 5.60 2.74
CA MET A 39 17.15 6.87 2.50
C MET A 39 16.24 8.06 2.84
N ILE A 40 14.99 8.06 2.35
CA ILE A 40 14.02 9.13 2.64
C ILE A 40 13.71 9.18 4.15
N ALA A 41 13.51 8.03 4.80
CA ALA A 41 13.30 7.97 6.24
C ALA A 41 14.47 8.62 7.01
N ASN A 42 15.71 8.29 6.66
CA ASN A 42 16.91 8.88 7.27
C ASN A 42 16.98 10.40 7.05
N LEU A 43 16.67 10.88 5.84
CA LEU A 43 16.69 12.30 5.52
C LEU A 43 15.64 13.09 6.30
N LEU A 44 14.42 12.55 6.43
CA LEU A 44 13.37 13.18 7.22
C LEU A 44 13.76 13.27 8.70
N THR A 45 14.23 12.16 9.28
CA THR A 45 14.71 12.11 10.66
C THR A 45 15.87 13.09 10.89
N ALA A 46 16.85 13.12 9.98
CA ALA A 46 17.97 14.05 10.04
C ALA A 46 17.54 15.53 9.93
N ALA A 47 16.51 15.82 9.11
CA ALA A 47 15.91 17.15 9.02
C ALA A 47 15.17 17.57 10.31
N GLY A 48 14.94 16.64 11.25
CA GLY A 48 14.47 16.93 12.60
C GLY A 48 12.99 16.66 12.86
N ILE A 49 12.36 15.75 12.11
CA ILE A 49 11.02 15.28 12.46
C ILE A 49 11.10 14.43 13.74
N HIS A 50 10.06 14.52 14.57
CA HIS A 50 9.94 13.76 15.83
C HIS A 50 8.99 12.57 15.71
N ARG A 51 8.12 12.60 14.68
CA ARG A 51 7.13 11.57 14.35
C ARG A 51 6.74 11.73 12.89
N ILE A 52 6.28 10.64 12.28
CA ILE A 52 5.64 10.65 10.97
C ILE A 52 4.26 10.01 11.06
N MET A 53 3.30 10.58 10.34
CA MET A 53 1.98 10.00 10.12
C MET A 53 1.81 9.78 8.62
N THR A 54 1.42 8.57 8.22
CA THR A 54 1.27 8.16 6.82
C THR A 54 0.11 7.19 6.68
N MET A 55 -0.38 6.99 5.47
CA MET A 55 -1.43 6.03 5.17
C MET A 55 -0.93 4.96 4.20
N ASP A 56 -1.38 3.71 4.39
CA ASP A 56 -1.20 2.58 3.47
C ASP A 56 0.20 2.46 2.85
N LEU A 57 1.22 2.31 3.70
CA LEU A 57 2.58 2.02 3.28
C LEU A 57 2.60 0.76 2.38
N HIS A 58 3.32 0.86 1.26
CA HIS A 58 3.48 -0.24 0.30
C HIS A 58 3.95 -1.54 0.99
N ALA A 59 4.87 -1.40 1.96
CA ALA A 59 5.31 -2.47 2.83
C ALA A 59 5.24 -2.01 4.29
N ALA A 60 4.53 -2.76 5.14
CA ALA A 60 4.35 -2.42 6.55
C ALA A 60 5.68 -2.33 7.32
N GLN A 61 6.71 -3.02 6.85
CA GLN A 61 8.07 -3.05 7.40
C GLN A 61 8.78 -1.68 7.31
N ILE A 62 8.32 -0.78 6.44
CA ILE A 62 8.87 0.58 6.33
C ILE A 62 8.76 1.35 7.65
N GLN A 63 7.80 0.99 8.52
CA GLN A 63 7.75 1.52 9.89
C GLN A 63 9.08 1.31 10.64
N GLY A 64 9.73 0.17 10.44
CA GLY A 64 11.05 -0.14 11.01
C GLY A 64 12.22 0.60 10.36
N PHE A 65 11.99 1.39 9.30
CA PHE A 65 13.02 2.28 8.75
C PHE A 65 13.14 3.58 9.52
N PHE A 66 12.16 3.92 10.35
CA PHE A 66 12.18 5.09 11.20
C PHE A 66 12.60 4.71 12.63
N ASP A 67 13.56 5.44 13.16
CA ASP A 67 13.99 5.34 14.57
C ASP A 67 13.10 6.22 15.50
N ILE A 68 11.98 6.71 14.96
CA ILE A 68 11.00 7.59 15.61
C ILE A 68 9.60 6.99 15.45
N PRO A 69 8.60 7.40 16.26
CA PRO A 69 7.23 6.91 16.13
C PRO A 69 6.65 7.11 14.72
N VAL A 70 5.99 6.07 14.21
CA VAL A 70 5.26 6.07 12.94
C VAL A 70 3.81 5.75 13.23
N ASP A 71 2.92 6.69 12.93
CA ASP A 71 1.48 6.43 12.88
C ASP A 71 1.12 5.98 11.45
N HIS A 72 0.97 4.67 11.27
CA HIS A 72 0.58 4.07 9.99
C HIS A 72 -0.93 3.82 9.98
N LEU A 73 -1.66 4.69 9.27
CA LEU A 73 -3.10 4.62 9.12
C LEU A 73 -3.51 3.66 8.00
N ASP A 74 -4.65 3.00 8.17
CA ASP A 74 -5.21 2.02 7.23
C ASP A 74 -6.43 2.62 6.49
N GLY A 75 -6.40 2.60 5.16
CA GLY A 75 -7.47 3.14 4.32
C GLY A 75 -8.81 2.39 4.42
N SER A 76 -8.83 1.18 4.99
CA SER A 76 -10.06 0.41 5.23
C SER A 76 -11.10 1.18 6.04
N ILE A 77 -10.69 2.11 6.90
CA ILE A 77 -11.63 2.94 7.68
C ILE A 77 -12.55 3.79 6.79
N ILE A 78 -12.10 4.14 5.59
CA ILE A 78 -12.87 4.90 4.59
C ILE A 78 -13.56 3.95 3.62
N PHE A 79 -12.82 2.96 3.10
CA PHE A 79 -13.32 2.11 2.03
C PHE A 79 -14.33 1.05 2.50
N VAL A 80 -14.22 0.55 3.72
CA VAL A 80 -15.17 -0.45 4.23
C VAL A 80 -16.59 0.12 4.33
N PRO A 81 -16.83 1.27 4.97
CA PRO A 81 -18.15 1.91 4.96
C PRO A 81 -18.66 2.19 3.55
N TYR A 82 -17.79 2.65 2.65
CA TYR A 82 -18.15 2.93 1.26
C TYR A 82 -18.64 1.66 0.54
N ILE A 83 -17.88 0.56 0.57
CA ILE A 83 -18.27 -0.69 -0.06
C ILE A 83 -19.57 -1.24 0.56
N LYS A 84 -19.76 -1.15 1.89
CA LYS A 84 -21.03 -1.53 2.54
C LYS A 84 -22.22 -0.73 2.01
N SER A 85 -22.01 0.56 1.70
CA SER A 85 -23.07 1.44 1.17
C SER A 85 -23.54 1.05 -0.24
N LEU A 86 -22.70 0.34 -1.00
CA LEU A 86 -23.03 -0.14 -2.35
C LEU A 86 -24.05 -1.29 -2.35
N LYS A 87 -24.26 -1.97 -1.20
CA LYS A 87 -25.23 -3.08 -1.03
C LYS A 87 -25.11 -4.17 -2.11
N LEU A 88 -23.87 -4.56 -2.40
CA LEU A 88 -23.55 -5.59 -3.39
C LEU A 88 -23.98 -6.98 -2.86
N PRO A 89 -24.96 -7.66 -3.48
CA PRO A 89 -25.52 -8.90 -2.96
C PRO A 89 -24.55 -10.08 -3.02
N ASN A 90 -23.69 -10.15 -4.04
CA ASN A 90 -22.74 -11.25 -4.25
C ASN A 90 -21.30 -10.74 -4.16
N LEU A 91 -21.01 -9.97 -3.12
CA LEU A 91 -19.71 -9.30 -2.94
C LEU A 91 -18.55 -10.30 -2.82
N THR A 92 -17.52 -10.07 -3.63
CA THR A 92 -16.23 -10.74 -3.51
C THR A 92 -15.08 -9.75 -3.58
N ILE A 93 -14.09 -9.94 -2.73
CA ILE A 93 -12.89 -9.11 -2.71
C ILE A 93 -11.80 -9.78 -3.56
N ALA A 94 -11.23 -9.04 -4.50
CA ALA A 94 -10.17 -9.56 -5.36
C ALA A 94 -8.85 -8.81 -5.14
N SER A 95 -7.75 -9.55 -5.16
CA SER A 95 -6.40 -9.02 -5.24
C SER A 95 -5.91 -9.04 -6.70
N PRO A 96 -5.46 -7.90 -7.25
CA PRO A 96 -5.04 -7.82 -8.65
C PRO A 96 -3.69 -8.52 -8.91
N ASP A 97 -2.93 -8.81 -7.86
CA ASP A 97 -1.74 -9.66 -7.90
C ASP A 97 -1.56 -10.46 -6.60
N MET A 98 -0.48 -11.26 -6.53
CA MET A 98 -0.14 -12.02 -5.33
C MET A 98 0.32 -11.15 -4.15
N GLY A 99 0.90 -9.97 -4.42
CA GLY A 99 1.43 -9.07 -3.40
C GLY A 99 0.32 -8.42 -2.57
N GLY A 100 -0.80 -8.06 -3.20
CA GLY A 100 -1.99 -7.52 -2.54
C GLY A 100 -2.82 -8.55 -1.75
N SER A 101 -2.49 -9.85 -1.83
CA SER A 101 -3.37 -10.91 -1.32
C SER A 101 -3.66 -10.82 0.19
N TYR A 102 -2.68 -10.38 0.99
CA TYR A 102 -2.90 -10.14 2.42
C TYR A 102 -3.92 -9.03 2.66
N ARG A 103 -3.80 -7.92 1.92
CA ARG A 103 -4.73 -6.77 1.99
C ARG A 103 -6.13 -7.17 1.58
N ALA A 104 -6.28 -7.89 0.47
CA ALA A 104 -7.58 -8.40 0.02
C ALA A 104 -8.24 -9.30 1.07
N ARG A 105 -7.47 -10.20 1.72
CA ARG A 105 -8.00 -11.03 2.83
C ARG A 105 -8.44 -10.21 4.03
N THR A 106 -7.69 -9.16 4.39
CA THR A 106 -8.07 -8.26 5.49
C THR A 106 -9.38 -7.55 5.16
N PHE A 107 -9.54 -7.04 3.94
CA PHE A 107 -10.80 -6.44 3.50
C PHE A 107 -11.96 -7.43 3.54
N ALA A 108 -11.79 -8.63 3.00
CA ALA A 108 -12.84 -9.64 2.95
C ALA A 108 -13.41 -10.02 4.33
N LYS A 109 -12.58 -10.01 5.38
CA LYS A 109 -13.02 -10.26 6.76
C LYS A 109 -14.08 -9.26 7.24
N PHE A 110 -14.05 -8.01 6.78
CA PHE A 110 -15.06 -7.00 7.16
C PHE A 110 -16.44 -7.25 6.55
N PHE A 111 -16.51 -8.08 5.50
CA PHE A 111 -17.73 -8.38 4.74
C PHE A 111 -18.15 -9.86 4.83
N ASN A 112 -17.31 -10.72 5.42
CA ASN A 112 -17.45 -12.17 5.34
C ASN A 112 -17.56 -12.66 3.87
N ALA A 113 -16.78 -12.04 2.99
CA ALA A 113 -16.78 -12.29 1.55
C ALA A 113 -15.69 -13.30 1.14
N GLU A 114 -15.86 -13.92 -0.02
CA GLU A 114 -14.79 -14.72 -0.63
C GLU A 114 -13.62 -13.82 -1.09
N VAL A 115 -12.45 -14.44 -1.25
CA VAL A 115 -11.24 -13.76 -1.73
C VAL A 115 -10.77 -14.43 -3.01
N ILE A 116 -10.62 -13.62 -4.05
CA ILE A 116 -10.07 -14.05 -5.33
C ILE A 116 -8.69 -13.43 -5.52
N ILE A 117 -7.77 -14.19 -6.10
CA ILE A 117 -6.40 -13.72 -6.33
C ILE A 117 -6.05 -13.94 -7.79
N CYS A 118 -5.60 -12.88 -8.46
CA CYS A 118 -5.03 -12.97 -9.78
C CYS A 118 -3.55 -13.35 -9.68
N ASP A 119 -3.18 -14.56 -10.11
CA ASP A 119 -1.78 -14.92 -10.33
C ASP A 119 -1.37 -14.49 -11.74
N LYS A 120 -0.44 -13.56 -11.81
CA LYS A 120 0.03 -12.95 -13.06
C LYS A 120 1.48 -13.35 -13.30
N ARG A 121 1.70 -14.23 -14.27
CA ARG A 121 3.06 -14.60 -14.70
C ARG A 121 3.55 -13.62 -15.78
N ARG A 122 4.63 -12.91 -15.47
CA ARG A 122 5.31 -11.99 -16.41
C ARG A 122 6.52 -12.69 -17.00
N LYS A 123 6.58 -12.84 -18.34
CA LYS A 123 7.74 -13.43 -19.04
C LYS A 123 8.89 -12.42 -19.17
N ARG A 124 8.54 -11.15 -19.35
CA ARG A 124 9.43 -9.97 -19.42
C ARG A 124 8.71 -8.74 -18.86
N ALA A 125 9.44 -7.67 -18.56
CA ALA A 125 8.81 -6.39 -18.22
C ALA A 125 7.86 -5.97 -19.36
N ASN A 126 6.58 -5.76 -19.04
CA ASN A 126 5.47 -5.38 -19.93
C ASN A 126 4.84 -6.46 -20.84
N GLU A 127 5.31 -7.71 -20.83
CA GLU A 127 4.67 -8.84 -21.53
C GLU A 127 4.03 -9.82 -20.53
N ILE A 128 2.70 -9.94 -20.57
CA ILE A 128 1.92 -10.87 -19.74
C ILE A 128 1.85 -12.19 -20.50
N GLU A 129 2.34 -13.27 -19.89
CA GLU A 129 2.28 -14.60 -20.53
C GLU A 129 0.95 -15.30 -20.25
N SER A 130 0.41 -15.11 -19.05
CA SER A 130 -0.90 -15.64 -18.64
C SER A 130 -1.35 -14.94 -17.36
N MET A 131 -2.66 -14.72 -17.24
CA MET A 131 -3.32 -14.41 -15.98
C MET A 131 -4.17 -15.61 -15.60
N SER A 132 -3.92 -16.18 -14.43
CA SER A 132 -4.73 -17.25 -13.85
C SER A 132 -5.45 -16.72 -12.63
N ILE A 133 -6.76 -16.90 -12.61
CA ILE A 133 -7.61 -16.52 -11.47
C ILE A 133 -7.69 -17.71 -10.54
N ILE A 134 -7.40 -17.49 -9.25
CA ILE A 134 -7.59 -18.49 -8.19
C ILE A 134 -8.92 -18.16 -7.50
N GLY A 135 -9.96 -18.92 -7.83
CA GLY A 135 -11.35 -18.73 -7.39
C GLY A 135 -12.34 -18.72 -8.56
N ASP A 136 -13.63 -18.61 -8.28
CA ASP A 136 -14.69 -18.43 -9.29
C ASP A 136 -15.31 -17.03 -9.16
N VAL A 137 -15.33 -16.28 -10.26
CA VAL A 137 -15.88 -14.91 -10.34
C VAL A 137 -17.29 -14.88 -10.93
N THR A 138 -17.82 -16.01 -11.38
CA THR A 138 -19.03 -16.04 -12.20
C THR A 138 -20.25 -15.58 -11.40
N GLY A 139 -20.89 -14.50 -11.84
CA GLY A 139 -22.08 -13.94 -11.17
C GLY A 139 -21.79 -13.19 -9.86
N GLN A 140 -20.53 -12.86 -9.58
CA GLN A 140 -20.11 -12.14 -8.38
C GLN A 140 -19.88 -10.64 -8.65
N ASP A 141 -20.12 -9.83 -7.61
CA ASP A 141 -19.80 -8.40 -7.58
C ASP A 141 -18.36 -8.21 -7.08
N VAL A 142 -17.41 -8.06 -8.01
CA VAL A 142 -15.99 -8.07 -7.67
C VAL A 142 -15.48 -6.67 -7.31
N VAL A 143 -14.90 -6.55 -6.12
CA VAL A 143 -14.17 -5.34 -5.67
C VAL A 143 -12.68 -5.63 -5.62
N LEU A 144 -11.92 -5.00 -6.52
CA LEU A 144 -10.46 -5.06 -6.54
C LEU A 144 -9.86 -4.14 -5.47
N ILE A 145 -8.96 -4.67 -4.65
CA ILE A 145 -8.28 -3.92 -3.58
C ILE A 145 -6.77 -3.93 -3.82
N ASP A 146 -6.16 -2.74 -3.82
CA ASP A 146 -4.72 -2.54 -3.91
C ASP A 146 -4.29 -1.31 -3.08
N ASP A 147 -2.99 -1.14 -2.79
CA ASP A 147 -2.49 0.07 -2.08
C ASP A 147 -2.41 1.29 -2.98
N ILE A 148 -2.10 1.10 -4.26
CA ILE A 148 -1.85 2.19 -5.19
C ILE A 148 -2.20 1.78 -6.62
N CYS A 149 -2.78 2.72 -7.36
CA CYS A 149 -2.84 2.67 -8.81
C CYS A 149 -1.80 3.63 -9.40
N ASP A 150 -0.78 3.10 -10.09
CA ASP A 150 0.25 3.90 -10.77
C ASP A 150 -0.11 4.11 -12.25
N THR A 151 0.06 3.08 -13.08
CA THR A 151 -0.23 3.12 -14.53
C THR A 151 -1.58 2.48 -14.90
N ALA A 152 -2.34 2.02 -13.91
CA ALA A 152 -3.56 1.22 -14.06
C ALA A 152 -3.44 -0.11 -14.83
N GLY A 153 -2.28 -0.45 -15.42
CA GLY A 153 -2.12 -1.66 -16.24
C GLY A 153 -2.21 -2.99 -15.48
N THR A 154 -2.18 -2.97 -14.14
CA THR A 154 -2.53 -4.14 -13.32
C THR A 154 -4.05 -4.27 -13.14
N LEU A 155 -4.77 -3.15 -13.04
CA LEU A 155 -6.21 -3.12 -12.80
C LEU A 155 -7.02 -3.31 -14.10
N SER A 156 -6.47 -2.88 -15.24
CA SER A 156 -7.17 -2.92 -16.53
C SER A 156 -7.03 -4.24 -17.30
N LYS A 157 -6.15 -5.14 -16.85
CA LYS A 157 -5.77 -6.39 -17.52
C LYS A 157 -6.10 -7.53 -16.59
#